data_AF-A0A8T4SS48-F1
#
_entry.id   AF-A0A8T4SS48-F1
#
_cell.length_a   1.000
_cell.length_b   1.000
_cell.length_c   1.000
_cell.angle_alpha   90.00
_cell.angle_beta   90.00
_cell.angle_gamma   90.00
#
_symmetry.space_group_name_H-M   'P 1'
#
loop_
_entity.id
_entity.type
_entity.pdbx_description
1 polymer ?
#
loop_
_entity_poly.entity_id
_entity_poly.type
_entity_poly.pdbx_seq_one_letter_code
_entity_poly.pdbx_strand_id
1 'polypeptide(L)' 'MAKKCIICGEEAILVIKGTNDVYCKNCAEENFDDISYLEKIEEPKPADTIIDDEVSDEESEPKE' A
#
# COMPACT_ATOMS: atom_id res chain seq x y z
N MET A 1 -0.83 11.38 -16.05
CA MET A 1 0.64 11.47 -16.00
C MET A 1 1.10 10.48 -14.97
N ALA A 2 1.89 9.48 -15.35
CA ALA A 2 2.41 8.48 -14.42
C ALA A 2 3.28 9.19 -13.36
N LYS A 3 2.98 8.95 -12.08
CA LYS A 3 3.82 9.42 -10.98
C LYS A 3 5.06 8.52 -10.92
N LYS A 4 6.22 9.09 -10.56
CA LYS A 4 7.50 8.36 -10.50
C LYS A 4 7.98 8.24 -9.07
N CYS A 5 8.47 7.07 -8.69
CA CYS A 5 9.01 6.76 -7.38
C CYS A 5 10.10 7.74 -7.02
N ILE A 6 10.02 8.35 -5.83
CA ILE A 6 11.01 9.33 -5.38
C ILE A 6 12.37 8.69 -5.05
N ILE A 7 12.42 7.37 -4.88
CA ILE A 7 13.64 6.62 -4.52
C ILE A 7 14.38 6.14 -5.78
N CYS A 8 13.73 5.36 -6.63
CA CYS A 8 14.36 4.75 -7.82
C CYS A 8 14.01 5.44 -9.15
N GLY A 9 12.99 6.30 -9.18
CA GLY A 9 12.52 6.96 -10.41
C GLY A 9 11.63 6.10 -11.32
N GLU A 10 11.34 4.85 -10.94
CA GLU A 10 10.40 3.96 -11.66
C GLU A 10 8.94 4.38 -11.48
N GLU A 11 8.01 3.65 -12.09
CA GLU A 11 6.58 3.92 -11.97
C GLU A 11 6.10 3.77 -10.52
N ALA A 12 5.59 4.87 -9.95
CA ALA A 12 5.01 4.86 -8.61
C ALA A 12 3.54 4.47 -8.68
N ILE A 13 3.17 3.55 -7.79
CA ILE A 13 1.80 3.05 -7.63
C ILE A 13 1.24 3.33 -6.24
N LEU A 14 2.05 3.86 -5.32
CA LEU A 14 1.70 4.15 -3.92
C LEU A 14 2.06 5.60 -3.58
N VAL A 15 1.22 6.30 -2.81
CA VAL A 15 1.42 7.68 -2.32
C VAL A 15 1.16 7.74 -0.83
N ILE A 16 1.96 8.47 -0.07
CA ILE A 16 1.72 8.62 1.39
C ILE A 16 0.57 9.60 1.62
N LYS A 17 -0.40 9.20 2.46
CA LYS A 17 -1.51 10.05 2.92
C LYS A 17 -1.02 11.40 3.43
N GLY A 18 -1.53 12.48 2.83
CA GLY A 18 -1.21 13.85 3.24
C GLY A 18 0.11 14.41 2.70
N THR A 19 0.84 13.68 1.85
CA THR A 19 2.04 14.17 1.18
C THR A 19 1.92 14.06 -0.34
N ASN A 20 2.92 14.56 -1.07
CA ASN A 20 3.06 14.32 -2.52
C ASN A 20 4.09 13.24 -2.83
N ASP A 21 4.58 12.55 -1.80
CA ASP A 21 5.63 11.55 -1.93
C ASP A 21 5.05 10.25 -2.44
N VAL A 22 5.68 9.72 -3.48
CA VAL A 22 5.18 8.59 -4.25
C VAL A 22 6.26 7.54 -4.43
N TYR A 23 5.86 6.28 -4.37
CA TYR A 23 6.75 5.14 -4.29
C TYR A 23 6.26 4.03 -5.20
N CYS A 24 7.19 3.27 -5.77
CA CYS A 24 6.88 2.00 -6.42
C CYS A 24 6.63 0.92 -5.34
N LYS A 25 6.08 -0.23 -5.75
CA LYS A 25 5.76 -1.33 -4.84
C LYS A 25 6.98 -1.78 -4.01
N ASN A 26 8.09 -2.08 -4.68
CA ASN A 26 9.32 -2.56 -4.03
C ASN A 26 9.86 -1.54 -3.03
N CYS A 27 10.03 -0.29 -3.45
CA CYS A 27 10.53 0.76 -2.56
C CYS A 27 9.60 1.01 -1.37
N ALA A 28 8.28 0.89 -1.56
CA ALA A 28 7.33 0.97 -0.46
C ALA A 28 7.52 -0.19 0.52
N GLU A 29 7.51 -1.45 0.05
CA GLU A 29 7.67 -2.64 0.90
C GLU A 29 9.05 -2.71 1.60
N GLU A 30 10.11 -2.17 0.98
CA GLU A 30 11.46 -2.16 1.56
C GLU A 30 11.70 -1.01 2.55
N ASN A 31 11.01 0.13 2.41
CA ASN A 31 11.24 1.31 3.24
C ASN A 31 10.10 1.57 4.25
N PHE A 32 8.93 0.97 4.07
CA PHE A 32 7.77 1.11 4.93
C PHE A 32 7.37 -0.25 5.47
N ASP A 33 7.60 -0.47 6.77
CA ASP A 33 7.08 -1.65 7.47
C ASP A 33 5.54 -1.67 7.53
N ASP A 34 4.91 -0.50 7.50
CA ASP A 34 3.45 -0.34 7.52
C ASP A 34 2.94 0.44 6.30
N ILE A 35 2.56 -0.33 5.27
CA ILE A 35 2.02 0.20 4.02
C ILE A 35 0.57 0.72 4.15
N SER A 36 -0.06 0.63 5.32
CA SER A 36 -1.43 1.14 5.57
C SER A 36 -1.53 2.67 5.49
N TYR A 37 -0.38 3.35 5.67
CA TYR A 37 -0.24 4.79 5.47
C TYR A 37 -0.07 5.20 4.01
N LEU A 38 0.18 4.24 3.12
CA LEU A 38 0.29 4.43 1.68
C LEU A 38 -1.06 4.15 1.01
N GLU A 39 -1.51 5.05 0.15
CA GLU A 39 -2.67 4.87 -0.72
C GLU A 39 -2.20 4.45 -2.11
N LYS A 40 -2.89 3.50 -2.72
CA LYS A 40 -2.65 3.21 -4.13
C LYS A 40 -3.03 4.42 -4.95
N ILE A 41 -2.10 4.87 -5.80
CA ILE A 41 -2.35 5.90 -6.79
C ILE A 41 -3.14 5.21 -7.90
N GLU A 42 -4.45 5.03 -7.70
CA GLU A 42 -5.31 4.43 -8.71
C GLU A 42 -5.12 5.16 -10.04
N GLU A 43 -4.66 4.44 -11.07
CA GLU A 43 -4.92 4.90 -12.44
C GLU A 43 -6.45 4.95 -12.60
N PRO A 44 -6.99 5.97 -13.29
CA PRO A 44 -8.44 6.16 -13.31
C PRO A 44 -9.16 5.00 -14.03
N LYS A 45 -9.75 4.10 -13.19
CA LYS A 45 -11.06 3.39 -13.27
C LYS A 45 -11.07 1.89 -13.68
N PRO A 46 -12.18 1.16 -13.38
CA PRO A 46 -13.21 1.35 -12.34
C PRO A 46 -13.32 0.15 -11.37
N ALA A 47 -13.95 0.40 -10.22
CA ALA A 47 -14.55 -0.54 -9.26
C ALA A 47 -14.52 -2.03 -9.67
N ASP A 48 -13.73 -2.82 -8.95
CA ASP A 48 -13.96 -4.24 -8.59
C ASP A 48 -12.62 -4.86 -8.18
N THR A 49 -12.11 -4.50 -7.00
CA THR A 49 -11.26 -5.43 -6.23
C THR A 49 -11.38 -5.05 -4.77
N ILE A 50 -12.25 -5.78 -4.10
CA ILE A 50 -12.26 -5.98 -2.66
C ILE A 50 -10.84 -6.46 -2.31
N ILE A 51 -10.06 -5.61 -1.66
CA ILE A 51 -8.91 -6.08 -0.90
C ILE A 51 -9.48 -6.85 0.28
N ASP A 52 -9.30 -8.16 0.23
CA ASP A 52 -9.51 -9.09 1.33
C ASP A 52 -8.59 -8.65 2.47
N ASP A 53 -9.15 -7.90 3.40
CA ASP A 53 -8.58 -7.69 4.72
C ASP A 53 -8.79 -9.04 5.44
N GLU A 54 -7.91 -10.00 5.18
CA GLU A 54 -7.68 -11.13 6.08
C GLU A 54 -7.11 -10.55 7.39
N VAL A 55 -7.99 -9.90 8.17
CA VAL A 55 -7.79 -9.79 9.62
C VAL A 55 -7.84 -11.22 10.12
N SER A 56 -6.64 -11.76 10.30
CA SER A 56 -6.38 -12.91 11.14
C SER A 56 -6.92 -12.56 12.51
N ASP A 57 -8.13 -13.07 12.79
CA ASP A 57 -8.72 -13.11 14.12
C ASP A 57 -7.89 -14.11 14.94
N GLU A 58 -6.77 -13.64 15.49
CA GLU A 58 -6.15 -14.27 16.65
C GLU A 58 -7.06 -14.01 17.86
N GLU A 59 -8.03 -14.91 18.09
CA GLU A 59 -8.59 -15.12 19.43
C GLU A 59 -8.29 -16.54 19.93
N SER A 60 -7.16 -16.63 20.60
CA SER A 60 -7.01 -17.15 21.97
C SER A 60 -7.46 -18.60 22.26
N GLU A 61 -6.47 -19.50 22.36
CA GLU A 61 -6.53 -20.59 23.35
C GLU A 61 -6.54 -19.99 24.77
N PRO A 62 -7.32 -20.53 25.73
CA PRO A 62 -6.78 -21.64 26.52
C PRO A 62 -7.77 -22.76 26.85
N LYS A 63 -7.18 -23.95 26.97
CA LYS A 63 -7.72 -25.18 27.58
C LYS A 63 -8.29 -24.95 28.98
N GLU A 64 -9.40 -25.62 29.30
CA GLU A 64 -9.62 -26.37 30.57
C GLU A 64 -10.53 -27.59 30.34
#